data_AF-A0A2H0BJD8-F1
#
_entry.id   AF-A0A2H0BJD8-F1
#
_cell.length_a   1.000
_cell.length_b   1.000
_cell.length_c   1.000
_cell.angle_alpha   90.00
_cell.angle_beta   90.00
_cell.angle_gamma   90.00
#
_symmetry.space_group_name_H-M   'P 1'
#
loop_
_entity.id
_entity.type
_entity.pdbx_description
1 polymer ?
#
loop_
_entity_poly.entity_id
_entity_poly.type
_entity_poly.pdbx_seq_one_letter_code
_entity_poly.pdbx_strand_id
1 'polypeptide(L)'
;YVSNSVRLLSLPDALKDGLLSGLISEGHARALSAIDDQSLMVEAYKMILRETGSVRRAEELARRMKSKSKQAVIRTSEWSPVKIVSEEIDRMQAEMQETLNKEVTEENRKSQVKLTRSGRETRILIILKGGLEATEARLQKVYKGITS
;
A
#
# COMPACT_ATOMS: atom_id res chain seq x y z
N TYR A 1 -16.02 -16.56 -18.08
CA TYR A 1 -15.11 -16.32 -19.22
C TYR A 1 -14.95 -14.84 -19.60
N VAL A 2 -15.89 -13.94 -19.27
CA VAL A 2 -15.90 -12.52 -19.70
C VAL A 2 -14.90 -11.61 -18.94
N SER A 3 -14.31 -12.06 -17.82
CA SER A 3 -13.39 -11.21 -17.01
C SER A 3 -11.93 -11.16 -17.51
N ASN A 4 -11.49 -12.11 -18.35
CA ASN A 4 -10.10 -12.20 -18.79
C ASN A 4 -9.71 -11.08 -19.76
N SER A 5 -10.60 -10.74 -20.71
CA SER A 5 -10.30 -9.75 -21.75
C SER A 5 -10.30 -8.31 -21.22
N VAL A 6 -11.15 -8.01 -20.24
CA VAL A 6 -11.22 -6.66 -19.64
C VAL A 6 -9.95 -6.33 -18.83
N ARG A 7 -9.37 -7.31 -18.13
CA ARG A 7 -8.13 -7.11 -17.35
C ARG A 7 -6.87 -6.99 -18.19
N LEU A 8 -6.88 -7.54 -19.40
CA LEU A 8 -5.77 -7.38 -20.35
C LEU A 8 -5.71 -5.95 -20.90
N LEU A 9 -6.85 -5.25 -20.99
CA LEU A 9 -6.91 -3.84 -21.41
C LEU A 9 -6.35 -2.86 -20.37
N SER A 10 -6.36 -3.23 -19.09
CA SER A 10 -5.80 -2.43 -17.99
C SER A 10 -4.29 -2.64 -17.76
N LEU A 11 -3.62 -3.41 -18.62
CA LEU A 11 -2.19 -3.66 -18.49
C LEU A 11 -1.38 -2.38 -18.73
N PRO A 12 -0.28 -2.16 -17.98
CA PRO A 12 0.72 -1.15 -18.30
C PRO A 12 1.35 -1.39 -19.67
N ASP A 13 1.74 -0.32 -20.36
CA ASP A 13 2.27 -0.40 -21.73
C ASP A 13 3.51 -1.29 -21.81
N ALA A 14 4.37 -1.28 -20.78
CA ALA A 14 5.53 -2.17 -20.68
C ALA A 14 5.17 -3.67 -20.76
N LEU A 15 4.03 -4.09 -20.19
CA LEU A 15 3.58 -5.48 -20.28
C LEU A 15 2.94 -5.77 -21.64
N LYS A 16 2.24 -4.80 -22.25
CA LYS A 16 1.70 -4.94 -23.60
C LYS A 16 2.82 -5.13 -24.61
N ASP A 17 3.86 -4.32 -24.53
CA ASP A 17 5.05 -4.42 -25.37
C ASP A 17 5.75 -5.76 -25.16
N GLY A 18 5.86 -6.22 -23.91
CA GLY A 18 6.38 -7.54 -23.56
C GLY A 18 5.59 -8.70 -24.16
N LEU A 19 4.26 -8.56 -24.26
CA LEU A 19 3.39 -9.56 -24.86
C LEU A 19 3.50 -9.54 -26.40
N LEU A 20 3.51 -8.36 -27.00
CA LEU A 20 3.65 -8.16 -28.45
C LEU A 20 5.01 -8.64 -28.97
N SER A 21 6.07 -8.43 -28.20
CA SER A 21 7.43 -8.90 -28.51
C SER A 21 7.67 -10.38 -28.21
N GLY A 22 6.69 -11.07 -27.59
CA GLY A 22 6.82 -12.48 -27.23
C GLY A 22 7.74 -12.75 -26.02
N LEU A 23 8.20 -11.72 -25.32
CA LEU A 23 9.00 -11.86 -24.09
C LEU A 23 8.20 -12.50 -22.95
N ILE A 24 6.88 -12.32 -22.97
CA ILE A 24 5.95 -12.98 -22.05
C ILE A 24 4.78 -13.56 -22.84
N SER A 25 4.23 -14.67 -22.35
CA SER A 25 3.02 -15.27 -22.92
C SER A 25 1.75 -14.69 -22.31
N GLU A 26 0.60 -14.93 -22.95
CA GLU A 26 -0.71 -14.54 -22.41
C GLU A 26 -0.95 -15.09 -21.00
N GLY A 27 -0.40 -16.27 -20.67
CA GLY A 27 -0.48 -16.85 -19.34
C GLY A 27 0.24 -15.99 -18.28
N HIS A 28 1.40 -15.43 -18.62
CA HIS A 28 2.12 -14.51 -17.74
C HIS A 28 1.36 -13.19 -17.60
N ALA A 29 0.86 -12.63 -18.70
CA ALA A 29 0.08 -11.40 -18.68
C ALA A 29 -1.19 -11.55 -17.82
N ARG A 30 -1.88 -12.69 -17.94
CA ARG A 30 -3.04 -13.02 -17.10
C ARG A 30 -2.67 -13.12 -15.62
N ALA A 31 -1.58 -13.80 -15.30
CA ALA A 31 -1.11 -13.94 -13.91
C ALA A 31 -0.81 -12.56 -13.28
N LEU A 32 -0.08 -11.71 -13.99
CA LEU A 32 0.30 -10.37 -13.53
C LEU A 32 -0.89 -9.41 -13.43
N SER A 33 -1.89 -9.54 -14.31
CA SER A 33 -3.13 -8.73 -14.27
C SER A 33 -3.95 -8.91 -12.98
N ALA A 34 -3.64 -9.90 -12.15
CA ALA A 34 -4.28 -10.10 -10.85
C ALA A 34 -3.80 -9.12 -9.76
N ILE A 35 -2.73 -8.37 -10.03
CA ILE A 35 -2.17 -7.32 -9.18
C ILE A 35 -2.94 -6.02 -9.46
N ASP A 36 -3.51 -5.41 -8.43
CA ASP A 36 -4.37 -4.22 -8.60
C ASP A 36 -3.55 -2.91 -8.74
N ASP A 37 -2.30 -2.89 -8.25
CA ASP A 37 -1.37 -1.75 -8.35
C ASP A 37 -0.46 -1.87 -9.58
N GLN A 38 -0.50 -0.88 -10.47
CA GLN A 38 0.29 -0.87 -11.72
C GLN A 38 1.80 -0.85 -11.48
N SER A 39 2.29 -0.18 -10.44
CA SER A 39 3.73 -0.11 -10.13
C SER A 39 4.26 -1.47 -9.70
N LEU A 40 3.53 -2.16 -8.82
CA LEU A 40 3.86 -3.53 -8.40
C LEU A 40 3.75 -4.53 -9.56
N MET A 41 2.82 -4.31 -10.48
CA MET A 41 2.67 -5.14 -11.68
C MET A 41 3.90 -5.03 -12.60
N VAL A 42 4.43 -3.81 -12.81
CA VAL A 42 5.64 -3.58 -13.59
C VAL A 42 6.87 -4.15 -12.89
N GLU A 43 6.96 -4.04 -11.56
CA GLU A 43 8.06 -4.65 -10.79
C GLU A 43 8.05 -6.19 -10.93
N ALA A 44 6.88 -6.81 -10.79
CA ALA A 44 6.72 -8.25 -10.96
C ALA A 44 7.10 -8.71 -12.38
N TYR A 45 6.73 -7.93 -13.41
CA TYR A 45 7.13 -8.18 -14.78
C TYR A 45 8.66 -8.16 -14.95
N LYS A 46 9.34 -7.12 -14.44
CA LYS A 46 10.81 -7.03 -14.48
C LYS A 46 11.48 -8.22 -13.79
N MET A 47 10.94 -8.67 -12.67
CA MET A 47 11.45 -9.83 -11.94
C MET A 47 11.32 -11.12 -12.76
N ILE A 48 10.16 -11.34 -13.40
CA ILE A 48 9.93 -12.50 -14.28
C ILE A 48 10.89 -12.50 -15.46
N LEU A 49 11.13 -11.34 -16.09
CA LEU A 49 12.09 -11.24 -17.19
C LEU A 49 13.52 -11.57 -16.74
N ARG A 50 13.94 -11.08 -15.58
CA ARG A 50 15.28 -11.35 -15.02
C ARG A 50 15.46 -12.82 -14.67
N GLU A 51 14.44 -13.45 -14.11
CA GLU A 51 14.48 -14.85 -13.67
C GLU A 51 14.12 -15.84 -14.80
N THR A 52 13.74 -15.37 -15.99
CA THR A 52 13.11 -16.19 -17.05
C THR A 52 12.01 -17.09 -16.48
N GLY A 53 11.19 -16.52 -15.59
CA GLY A 53 10.24 -17.26 -14.77
C GLY A 53 9.12 -17.89 -15.61
N SER A 54 8.70 -19.10 -15.24
CA SER A 54 7.55 -19.76 -15.88
C SER A 54 6.20 -19.11 -15.51
N VAL A 55 5.13 -19.47 -16.23
CA VAL A 55 3.77 -19.00 -15.92
C VAL A 55 3.37 -19.29 -14.47
N ARG A 56 3.73 -20.48 -13.95
CA ARG A 56 3.49 -20.84 -12.54
C ARG A 56 4.21 -19.91 -11.57
N ARG A 57 5.45 -19.53 -11.92
CA ARG A 57 6.22 -18.57 -11.12
C ARG A 57 5.57 -17.18 -11.14
N ALA A 58 5.04 -16.77 -12.29
CA ALA A 58 4.30 -15.51 -12.41
C ALA A 58 3.03 -15.49 -11.56
N GLU A 59 2.28 -16.59 -11.52
CA GLU A 59 1.09 -16.73 -10.66
C GLU A 59 1.45 -16.66 -9.17
N GLU A 60 2.53 -17.34 -8.78
CA GLU A 60 3.02 -17.30 -7.40
C GLU A 60 3.46 -15.89 -7.01
N LEU A 61 4.22 -15.22 -7.88
CA LEU A 61 4.70 -13.86 -7.66
C LEU A 61 3.54 -12.87 -7.57
N ALA A 62 2.56 -12.97 -8.48
CA ALA A 62 1.36 -12.14 -8.44
C ALA A 62 0.55 -12.36 -7.16
N ARG A 63 0.42 -13.60 -6.67
CA ARG A 63 -0.23 -13.91 -5.39
C ARG A 63 0.52 -13.29 -4.21
N ARG A 64 1.85 -13.40 -4.19
CA ARG A 64 2.70 -12.79 -3.13
C ARG A 64 2.61 -11.26 -3.15
N MET A 65 2.67 -10.64 -4.33
CA MET A 65 2.56 -9.20 -4.55
C MET A 65 1.17 -8.67 -4.17
N LYS A 66 0.10 -9.40 -4.47
CA LYS A 66 -1.26 -9.05 -4.04
C LYS A 66 -1.43 -9.07 -2.52
N SER A 67 -0.86 -10.06 -1.85
CA SER A 67 -0.83 -10.10 -0.38
C SER A 67 -0.02 -8.95 0.21
N LYS A 68 1.11 -8.58 -0.41
CA LYS A 68 1.88 -7.39 -0.04
C LYS A 68 1.11 -6.09 -0.30
N SER A 69 0.36 -5.97 -1.40
CA SER A 69 -0.47 -4.79 -1.71
C SER A 69 -1.58 -4.60 -0.67
N LYS A 70 -2.25 -5.66 -0.21
CA LYS A 70 -3.21 -5.59 0.91
C LYS A 70 -2.56 -5.18 2.24
N GLN A 71 -1.29 -5.51 2.46
CA GLN A 71 -0.50 -4.98 3.57
C GLN A 71 0.06 -3.57 3.30
N ALA A 72 0.22 -3.16 2.04
CA ALA A 72 0.78 -1.89 1.61
C ALA A 72 -0.27 -0.78 1.45
N VAL A 73 -1.57 -1.07 1.54
CA VAL A 73 -2.58 -0.03 1.85
C VAL A 73 -2.26 0.66 3.19
N ILE A 74 -1.47 0.01 4.07
CA ILE A 74 -0.90 0.62 5.29
C ILE A 74 0.41 1.39 5.01
N ARG A 75 1.05 1.18 3.85
CA ARG A 75 2.27 1.87 3.39
C ARG A 75 1.91 2.80 2.24
N THR A 76 1.09 3.79 2.54
CA THR A 76 0.69 4.86 1.63
C THR A 76 1.92 5.45 0.92
N SER A 77 1.85 5.44 -0.41
CA SER A 77 2.50 6.32 -1.38
C SER A 77 4.03 6.45 -1.28
N GLU A 78 4.73 5.82 -2.22
CA GLU A 78 6.00 6.35 -2.75
C GLU A 78 5.72 7.67 -3.48
N TRP A 79 5.57 8.72 -2.69
CA TRP A 79 6.01 10.04 -3.13
C TRP A 79 7.05 10.44 -2.10
N SER A 80 8.29 10.55 -2.54
CA SER A 80 9.40 11.03 -1.74
C SER A 80 9.53 12.54 -1.94
N PRO A 81 8.82 13.41 -1.19
CA PRO A 81 9.37 14.73 -0.94
C PRO A 81 10.46 14.54 0.10
N VAL A 82 11.63 15.12 -0.18
CA VAL A 82 12.80 15.22 0.70
C VAL A 82 12.34 15.33 2.16
N LYS A 83 12.54 14.26 2.92
CA LYS A 83 12.13 14.15 4.31
C LYS A 83 13.00 15.14 5.07
N ILE A 84 12.45 16.29 5.44
CA ILE A 84 13.02 17.11 6.51
C ILE A 84 12.79 16.27 7.77
N VAL A 85 13.73 15.36 8.06
CA VAL A 85 13.74 14.60 9.30
C VAL A 85 14.17 15.58 10.39
N SER A 86 13.19 16.31 10.93
CA SER A 86 13.37 16.99 12.20
C SER A 86 13.06 15.97 13.28
N GLU A 87 13.99 15.73 14.21
CA GLU A 87 13.76 14.89 15.39
C GLU A 87 12.48 15.27 16.15
N GLU A 88 12.06 16.54 16.04
CA GLU A 88 10.80 17.03 16.60
C GLU A 88 9.58 16.31 16.01
N ILE A 89 9.58 16.01 14.71
CA ILE A 89 8.46 15.36 14.03
C ILE A 89 8.37 13.89 14.43
N ASP A 90 9.52 13.23 14.57
CA ASP A 90 9.56 11.85 15.05
C ASP A 90 9.12 11.75 16.53
N ARG A 91 9.51 12.72 17.37
CA ARG A 91 9.02 12.85 18.75
C ARG A 91 7.50 13.07 18.81
N MET A 92 6.98 14.02 18.04
CA MET A 92 5.54 14.27 17.95
C MET A 92 4.76 13.04 17.48
N GLN A 93 5.28 12.31 16.48
CA GLN A 93 4.66 11.08 16.00
C GLN A 93 4.63 10.00 17.09
N ALA A 94 5.72 9.84 17.85
CA ALA A 94 5.82 8.88 18.95
C ALA A 94 4.82 9.21 20.07
N GLU A 95 4.75 10.47 20.50
CA GLU A 95 3.82 10.91 21.56
C GLU A 95 2.35 10.77 21.14
N MET A 96 2.01 11.12 19.88
CA MET A 96 0.67 10.93 19.35
C MET A 96 0.31 9.44 19.28
N GLN A 97 1.25 8.59 18.84
CA GLN A 97 1.04 7.16 18.77
C GLN A 97 0.90 6.53 20.17
N GLU A 98 1.66 7.00 21.16
CA GLU A 98 1.58 6.51 22.53
C GLU A 98 0.25 6.90 23.18
N THR A 99 -0.15 8.16 23.07
CA THR A 99 -1.44 8.66 23.61
C THR A 99 -2.64 7.92 23.02
N LEU A 100 -2.60 7.62 21.72
CA LEU A 100 -3.67 6.86 21.04
C LEU A 100 -3.64 5.36 21.32
N ASN A 101 -2.51 4.81 21.80
CA ASN A 101 -2.37 3.39 22.15
C ASN A 101 -2.50 3.11 23.66
N LYS A 102 -2.40 4.10 24.53
CA LYS A 102 -2.57 3.95 26.00
C LYS A 102 -3.93 3.39 26.40
N GLU A 103 -4.96 3.53 25.57
CA GLU A 103 -6.30 2.98 25.78
C GLU A 103 -6.63 1.79 24.87
N VAL A 104 -5.60 1.17 24.29
CA VAL A 104 -5.75 -0.09 23.57
C VAL A 104 -5.66 -1.23 24.59
N THR A 105 -6.81 -1.77 24.99
CA THR A 105 -6.86 -3.12 25.56
C THR A 105 -6.36 -4.08 24.47
N GLU A 106 -5.42 -4.96 24.81
CA GLU A 106 -4.64 -5.87 23.93
C GLU A 106 -5.41 -6.54 22.76
N GLU A 107 -6.74 -6.67 22.84
CA GLU A 107 -7.61 -7.19 21.78
C GLU A 107 -7.83 -6.25 20.58
N ASN A 108 -7.70 -4.94 20.74
CA ASN A 108 -7.95 -3.99 19.65
C ASN A 108 -6.65 -3.62 18.93
N ARG A 109 -6.55 -3.96 17.64
CA ARG A 109 -5.39 -3.70 16.78
C ARG A 109 -4.84 -2.27 16.97
N LYS A 110 -3.51 -2.15 17.16
CA LYS A 110 -2.79 -0.88 17.40
C LYS A 110 -3.11 0.20 16.36
N SER A 111 -3.24 1.44 16.82
CA SER A 111 -3.43 2.62 15.97
C SER A 111 -2.10 3.02 15.31
N GLN A 112 -2.17 3.48 14.07
CA GLN A 112 -0.98 3.92 13.32
C GLN A 112 -1.10 5.41 12.98
N VAL A 113 -0.10 6.19 13.38
CA VAL A 113 0.00 7.62 13.06
C VAL A 113 1.21 7.82 12.16
N LYS A 114 1.01 8.43 11.00
CA LYS A 114 2.10 8.85 10.11
C LYS A 114 2.03 10.36 9.96
N LEU A 115 3.09 11.05 10.37
CA LEU A 115 3.24 12.48 10.19
C LEU A 115 4.27 12.74 9.09
N THR A 116 3.92 13.57 8.12
CA THR A 116 4.82 13.93 7.02
C THR A 116 4.71 15.43 6.79
N ARG A 117 5.82 16.14 6.98
CA ARG A 117 5.91 17.60 6.84
C ARG A 117 6.79 17.95 5.64
N SER A 118 6.28 18.81 4.77
CA SER A 118 7.03 19.46 3.70
C SER A 118 7.11 20.96 3.95
N GLY A 119 7.86 21.70 3.13
CA GLY A 119 7.93 23.17 3.21
C GLY A 119 6.62 23.89 2.86
N ARG A 120 5.61 23.18 2.33
CA ARG A 120 4.34 23.79 1.87
C ARG A 120 3.09 23.18 2.51
N GLU A 121 3.21 21.99 3.09
CA GLU A 121 2.08 21.25 3.66
C GLU A 121 2.55 20.23 4.71
N THR A 122 1.72 20.03 5.74
CA THR A 122 1.88 18.96 6.72
C THR A 122 0.71 18.00 6.57
N ARG A 123 1.01 16.73 6.32
CA ARG A 123 0.03 15.64 6.22
C ARG A 123 0.10 14.79 7.48
N ILE A 124 -1.05 14.60 8.12
CA ILE A 124 -1.22 13.68 9.26
C ILE A 124 -2.18 12.59 8.82
N LEU A 125 -1.72 11.34 8.85
CA LEU A 125 -2.53 10.16 8.55
C LEU A 125 -2.72 9.36 9.84
N ILE A 126 -3.95 9.29 10.34
CA ILE A 126 -4.31 8.53 11.53
C ILE A 126 -5.18 7.34 11.10
N ILE A 127 -4.71 6.13 11.39
CA ILE A 127 -5.44 4.89 11.13
C ILE A 127 -5.78 4.26 12.47
N LEU A 128 -7.06 4.31 12.83
CA LEU A 128 -7.61 3.66 14.01
C LEU A 128 -8.12 2.27 13.60
N LYS A 129 -7.54 1.21 14.17
CA LYS A 129 -7.97 -0.16 13.93
C LYS A 129 -8.74 -0.68 15.14
N GLY A 130 -9.85 -1.36 14.93
CA GLY A 130 -10.69 -1.90 16.00
C GLY A 130 -12.16 -2.04 15.60
N GLY A 131 -13.00 -2.42 16.56
CA GLY A 131 -14.46 -2.37 16.43
C GLY A 131 -15.00 -0.93 16.46
N LEU A 132 -16.24 -0.73 15.97
CA LEU A 132 -16.87 0.57 15.78
C LEU A 132 -16.90 1.42 17.06
N GLU A 133 -17.28 0.82 18.20
CA GLU A 133 -17.32 1.51 19.50
C GLU A 133 -15.93 1.97 19.97
N ALA A 134 -14.90 1.15 19.74
CA ALA A 134 -13.53 1.45 20.15
C ALA A 134 -12.88 2.53 19.27
N THR A 135 -13.19 2.55 17.97
CA THR A 135 -12.68 3.58 17.06
C THR A 135 -13.41 4.91 17.22
N GLU A 136 -14.69 4.89 17.57
CA GLU A 136 -15.51 6.10 17.77
C GLU A 136 -15.06 6.90 18.99
N ALA A 137 -14.80 6.26 20.13
CA ALA A 137 -14.25 6.92 21.32
C ALA A 137 -12.91 7.63 21.03
N ARG A 138 -12.05 7.01 20.22
CA ARG A 138 -10.76 7.58 19.78
C ARG A 138 -10.93 8.73 18.80
N LEU A 139 -11.86 8.60 17.84
CA LEU A 139 -12.19 9.66 16.90
C LEU A 139 -12.70 10.91 17.61
N GLN A 140 -13.58 10.75 18.61
CA GLN A 140 -14.10 11.84 19.43
C GLN A 140 -12.99 12.58 20.20
N LYS A 141 -11.96 11.88 20.68
CA LYS A 141 -10.80 12.51 21.31
C LYS A 141 -9.97 13.33 20.33
N VAL A 142 -9.72 12.81 19.14
CA VAL A 142 -9.02 13.56 18.08
C VAL A 142 -9.82 14.80 17.69
N TYR A 143 -11.15 14.67 17.56
CA TYR A 143 -12.04 15.78 17.25
C TYR A 143 -12.00 16.87 18.34
N LYS A 144 -12.09 16.49 19.62
CA LYS A 144 -11.98 17.42 20.75
C LYS A 144 -10.60 18.06 20.83
N GLY A 145 -9.53 17.32 20.56
CA GLY A 145 -8.16 17.84 20.60
C GLY A 145 -7.82 18.81 19.47
N ILE A 146 -8.58 18.83 18.36
CA ILE A 146 -8.42 19.79 17.26
C ILE A 146 -9.37 20.99 17.41
N THR A 147 -10.54 20.78 18.00
CA THR A 147 -11.60 21.81 18.10
C THR A 147 -11.53 22.63 19.40
N SER A 148 -10.79 22.16 20.41
CA SER A 148 -10.61 22.82 21.70
C SER A 148 -9.31 23.59 21.79
#